data_AF-A0A518N2K3-F1
#
_entry.id   AF-A0A518N2K3-F1
#
_cell.length_a   1.000
_cell.length_b   1.000
_cell.length_c   1.000
_cell.angle_alpha   90.00
_cell.angle_beta   90.00
_cell.angle_gamma   90.00
#
_symmetry.space_group_name_H-M   'P 1'
#
loop_
_entity.id
_entity.type
_entity.pdbx_description
1 polymer ?
#
loop_
_entity_poly.entity_id
_entity_poly.type
_entity_poly.pdbx_seq_one_letter_code
_entity_poly.pdbx_strand_id
1 'polypeptide(L)'
;MPQRLRLDDHVLERKHELHLTLLDRERGTALRRRLGEGRIRALFESLEWAPHGTGRYALLHKVKEGAGDPLQAWSVIEHLQEPALSAFRQGLAQAGGLGLACGVPHVTLYVAGDPSGIGVPDIATYRACFVREATAAEFRGLVM
;
A
#
# COMPACT_ATOMS: atom_id res chain seq x y z
N MET A 1 12.96 -1.11 -14.29
CA MET A 1 12.92 -0.01 -13.29
C MET A 1 14.26 0.09 -12.58
N PRO A 2 14.86 1.29 -12.45
CA PRO A 2 16.18 1.51 -11.86
C PRO A 2 16.22 1.18 -10.35
N GLN A 3 17.41 0.92 -9.80
CA GLN A 3 17.56 0.63 -8.35
C GLN A 3 17.33 1.87 -7.48
N ARG A 4 17.66 3.05 -8.00
CA ARG A 4 17.39 4.33 -7.37
C ARG A 4 16.58 5.20 -8.30
N LEU A 5 15.68 5.98 -7.71
CA LEU A 5 14.85 6.94 -8.41
C LEU A 5 15.10 8.30 -7.78
N ARG A 6 15.53 9.27 -8.57
CA ARG A 6 15.50 10.67 -8.15
C ARG A 6 14.17 11.27 -8.59
N LEU A 7 13.38 11.71 -7.61
CA LEU A 7 12.09 12.35 -7.84
C LEU A 7 12.04 13.61 -6.99
N ASP A 8 11.85 14.75 -7.64
CA ASP A 8 12.04 16.07 -7.02
C ASP A 8 13.43 16.14 -6.33
N ASP A 9 13.49 16.52 -5.06
CA ASP A 9 14.71 16.59 -4.25
C ASP A 9 15.00 15.30 -3.45
N HIS A 10 14.31 14.20 -3.76
CA HIS A 10 14.42 12.94 -3.04
C HIS A 10 15.09 11.86 -3.86
N VAL A 11 15.98 11.10 -3.21
CA VAL A 11 16.51 9.85 -3.74
C VAL A 11 15.79 8.70 -3.03
N LEU A 12 15.01 7.94 -3.80
CA LEU A 12 14.28 6.79 -3.30
C LEU A 12 14.92 5.49 -3.79
N GLU A 13 14.90 4.47 -2.96
CA GLU A 13 15.44 3.15 -3.26
C GLU A 13 14.32 2.19 -3.64
N ARG A 14 14.59 1.33 -4.62
CA ARG A 14 13.61 0.37 -5.12
C ARG A 14 13.28 -0.63 -4.02
N LYS A 15 11.99 -0.82 -3.75
CA LYS A 15 11.51 -1.85 -2.83
C LYS A 15 11.56 -3.20 -3.55
N HIS A 16 12.20 -4.19 -2.93
CA HIS A 16 12.36 -5.53 -3.51
C HIS A 16 11.17 -6.46 -3.26
N GLU A 17 10.15 -5.99 -2.54
CA GLU A 17 8.98 -6.76 -2.12
C GLU A 17 7.69 -6.13 -2.66
N LEU A 18 6.81 -6.97 -3.21
CA LEU A 18 5.45 -6.60 -3.57
C LEU A 18 4.53 -6.95 -2.42
N HIS A 19 3.97 -5.93 -1.76
CA HIS A 19 2.94 -6.10 -0.73
C HIS A 19 1.73 -5.26 -1.05
N LEU A 20 0.55 -5.88 -0.96
CA LEU A 20 -0.75 -5.21 -0.97
C LEU A 20 -1.24 -5.07 0.46
N THR A 21 -1.58 -3.85 0.87
CA THR A 21 -2.12 -3.61 2.22
C THR A 21 -3.57 -4.10 2.27
N LEU A 22 -3.76 -5.31 2.79
CA LEU A 22 -5.10 -5.89 2.99
C LEU A 22 -5.88 -5.17 4.09
N LEU A 23 -5.23 -4.96 5.24
CA LEU A 23 -5.78 -4.39 6.46
C LEU A 23 -4.64 -3.81 7.30
N ASP A 24 -4.93 -2.86 8.18
CA ASP A 24 -3.99 -2.55 9.26
C ASP A 24 -3.92 -3.69 10.30
N ARG A 25 -2.91 -3.60 11.16
CA ARG A 25 -2.62 -4.61 12.18
C ARG A 25 -3.76 -4.79 13.19
N GLU A 26 -4.43 -3.71 13.59
CA GLU A 26 -5.49 -3.73 14.59
C GLU A 26 -6.71 -4.49 14.05
N ARG A 27 -7.20 -4.09 12.87
CA ARG A 27 -8.34 -4.72 12.18
C ARG A 27 -8.03 -6.16 11.81
N GLY A 28 -6.82 -6.45 11.34
CA GLY A 28 -6.37 -7.82 11.05
C GLY A 28 -6.34 -8.72 12.29
N THR A 29 -5.95 -8.17 13.45
CA THR A 29 -5.97 -8.90 14.72
C THR A 29 -7.40 -9.14 15.21
N ALA A 30 -8.27 -8.14 15.13
CA ALA A 30 -9.68 -8.27 15.50
C ALA A 30 -10.40 -9.33 14.65
N LEU A 31 -10.17 -9.34 13.32
CA LEU A 31 -10.76 -10.33 12.43
C LEU A 31 -10.26 -11.75 12.69
N ARG A 32 -8.95 -11.94 12.92
CA ARG A 32 -8.41 -13.26 13.28
C ARG A 32 -9.02 -13.82 14.56
N ARG A 33 -9.21 -12.96 15.58
CA ARG A 33 -9.89 -13.37 16.83
C ARG A 33 -11.36 -13.73 16.62
N ARG A 34 -12.08 -13.06 15.71
CA ARG A 34 -13.51 -13.28 15.47
C ARG A 34 -13.81 -14.45 14.53
N LEU A 35 -13.05 -14.57 13.45
CA LEU A 35 -13.34 -15.51 12.35
C LEU A 35 -12.47 -16.76 12.38
N GLY A 36 -11.31 -16.68 13.03
CA GLY A 36 -10.26 -17.69 12.91
C GLY A 36 -9.55 -17.65 11.55
N GLU A 37 -8.33 -18.18 11.52
CA GLU A 37 -7.49 -18.17 10.32
C GLU A 37 -8.08 -19.02 9.19
N GLY A 38 -8.69 -20.16 9.50
CA GLY A 38 -9.27 -21.06 8.50
C GLY A 38 -10.37 -20.40 7.65
N ARG A 39 -11.25 -19.61 8.26
CA ARG A 39 -12.32 -18.91 7.54
C ARG A 39 -11.79 -17.75 6.71
N ILE A 40 -10.81 -17.00 7.23
CA ILE A 40 -10.13 -15.93 6.49
C ILE A 40 -9.41 -16.52 5.27
N ARG A 41 -8.71 -17.64 5.46
CA ARG A 41 -8.01 -18.37 4.40
C ARG A 41 -8.97 -18.87 3.33
N ALA A 42 -10.08 -19.52 3.72
CA ALA A 42 -11.07 -20.00 2.76
C ALA A 42 -11.67 -18.86 1.92
N LEU A 43 -11.95 -17.71 2.53
CA LEU A 43 -12.41 -16.53 1.80
C LEU A 43 -11.34 -16.00 0.83
N PHE A 44 -10.07 -15.98 1.25
CA PHE A 44 -8.96 -15.56 0.40
C PHE A 44 -8.80 -16.48 -0.82
N GLU A 45 -8.83 -17.80 -0.59
CA GLU A 45 -8.68 -18.83 -1.63
C GLU A 45 -9.89 -18.93 -2.56
N SER A 46 -11.06 -18.42 -2.17
CA SER A 46 -12.27 -18.40 -3.01
C SER A 46 -12.28 -17.31 -4.09
N LEU A 47 -11.30 -16.41 -4.07
CA LEU A 47 -11.23 -15.26 -4.97
C LEU A 47 -10.11 -15.45 -5.99
N GLU A 48 -10.34 -14.95 -7.20
CA GLU A 48 -9.34 -14.92 -8.25
C GLU A 48 -8.49 -13.64 -8.13
N TRP A 49 -7.27 -13.79 -7.64
CA TRP A 49 -6.32 -12.70 -7.48
C TRP A 49 -5.53 -12.49 -8.79
N ALA A 50 -5.67 -11.31 -9.38
CA ALA A 50 -5.04 -10.97 -10.65
C ALA A 50 -4.63 -9.49 -10.66
N PRO A 51 -3.63 -9.10 -9.84
CA PRO A 51 -3.27 -7.70 -9.70
C PRO A 51 -2.66 -7.18 -11.01
N HIS A 52 -3.24 -6.11 -11.53
CA HIS A 52 -2.75 -5.47 -12.76
C HIS A 52 -2.29 -4.03 -12.48
N GLY A 53 -1.08 -3.69 -12.89
CA GLY A 53 -0.55 -2.34 -12.82
C GLY A 53 -1.31 -1.38 -13.74
N THR A 54 -1.73 -0.23 -13.22
CA THR A 54 -2.49 0.75 -14.02
C THR A 54 -1.58 1.72 -14.78
N GLY A 55 -0.28 1.74 -14.51
CA GLY A 55 0.63 2.79 -14.98
C GLY A 55 0.37 4.16 -14.36
N ARG A 56 -0.50 4.26 -13.35
CA ARG A 56 -0.76 5.49 -12.58
C ARG A 56 0.04 5.47 -11.30
N TYR A 57 0.94 6.42 -11.13
CA TYR A 57 1.83 6.49 -9.98
C TYR A 57 1.51 7.67 -9.08
N ALA A 58 1.82 7.55 -7.80
CA ALA A 58 1.73 8.65 -6.85
C ALA A 58 2.96 8.68 -5.94
N LEU A 59 3.41 9.90 -5.65
CA LEU A 59 4.35 10.18 -4.58
C LEU A 59 3.57 10.44 -3.29
N LEU A 60 3.94 9.71 -2.25
CA LEU A 60 3.38 9.82 -0.92
C LEU A 60 4.44 10.30 0.07
N HIS A 61 3.99 11.06 1.07
CA HIS A 61 4.79 11.53 2.20
C HIS A 61 4.03 11.35 3.51
N LYS A 62 4.74 10.94 4.56
CA LYS A 62 4.21 10.88 5.91
C LYS A 62 5.33 11.11 6.93
N VAL A 63 5.08 11.97 7.89
CA VAL A 63 5.89 12.06 9.11
C VAL A 63 5.46 10.93 10.05
N LYS A 64 6.41 10.09 10.46
CA LYS A 64 6.18 9.02 11.43
C LYS A 64 6.79 9.40 12.77
N GLU A 65 5.93 9.52 13.76
CA GLU A 65 6.34 9.70 15.15
C GLU A 65 6.99 8.40 15.67
N GLY A 66 8.08 8.54 16.42
CA GLY A 66 8.83 7.43 16.99
C GLY A 66 9.43 7.80 18.36
N ALA A 67 10.23 6.90 18.93
CA ALA A 67 10.92 7.16 20.21
C ALA A 67 12.05 8.20 20.10
N GLY A 68 12.39 8.64 18.88
CA GLY A 68 13.37 9.68 18.58
C GLY A 68 12.80 10.71 17.61
N ASP A 69 13.67 11.29 16.79
CA ASP A 69 13.25 12.34 15.86
C ASP A 69 12.19 11.84 14.85
N PRO A 70 11.22 12.69 14.47
CA PRO A 70 10.20 12.34 13.50
C PRO A 70 10.81 11.88 12.17
N LEU A 71 10.45 10.68 11.74
CA LEU A 71 10.98 10.10 10.52
C LEU A 71 10.17 10.58 9.31
N GLN A 72 10.87 11.17 8.34
CA GLN A 72 10.29 11.58 7.05
C GLN A 72 10.22 10.36 6.12
N ALA A 73 9.05 9.74 6.02
CA ALA A 73 8.84 8.62 5.11
C ALA A 73 8.31 9.10 3.76
N TRP A 74 8.94 8.65 2.68
CA TRP A 74 8.50 8.86 1.31
C TRP A 74 8.25 7.53 0.63
N SER A 75 7.25 7.46 -0.24
CA SER A 75 6.96 6.26 -1.01
C SER A 75 6.43 6.61 -2.39
N VAL A 76 6.95 5.97 -3.43
CA VAL A 76 6.31 5.97 -4.74
C VAL A 76 5.51 4.69 -4.88
N ILE A 77 4.23 4.84 -5.20
CA ILE A 77 3.31 3.72 -5.40
C ILE A 77 2.82 3.67 -6.84
N GLU A 78 2.44 2.47 -7.30
CA GLU A 78 1.61 2.28 -8.48
C GLU A 78 0.22 1.81 -8.05
N HIS A 79 -0.82 2.44 -8.58
CA HIS A 79 -2.20 1.99 -8.37
C HIS A 79 -2.45 0.71 -9.17
N LEU A 80 -3.21 -0.20 -8.59
CA LEU A 80 -3.56 -1.47 -9.22
C LEU A 80 -5.05 -1.55 -9.55
N GLN A 81 -5.37 -2.31 -10.59
CA GLN A 81 -6.67 -2.94 -10.74
C GLN A 81 -6.61 -4.29 -10.01
N GLU A 82 -7.37 -4.42 -8.94
CA GLU A 82 -7.45 -5.66 -8.15
C GLU A 82 -8.85 -5.78 -7.52
N PRO A 83 -9.85 -6.29 -8.28
CA PRO A 83 -11.21 -6.46 -7.78
C PRO A 83 -11.31 -7.44 -6.60
N ALA A 84 -10.44 -8.46 -6.52
CA ALA A 84 -10.47 -9.43 -5.44
C ALA A 84 -10.12 -8.80 -4.10
N LEU A 85 -9.28 -7.75 -4.06
CA LEU A 85 -9.00 -7.01 -2.84
C LEU A 85 -10.28 -6.39 -2.25
N SER A 86 -11.07 -5.74 -3.08
CA SER A 86 -12.34 -5.14 -2.66
C SER A 86 -13.35 -6.20 -2.22
N ALA A 87 -13.49 -7.29 -2.99
CA ALA A 87 -14.37 -8.40 -2.65
C ALA A 87 -13.95 -9.08 -1.34
N PHE A 88 -12.65 -9.30 -1.14
CA PHE A 88 -12.10 -9.89 0.08
C PHE A 88 -12.40 -9.02 1.31
N ARG A 89 -12.15 -7.71 1.22
CA ARG A 89 -12.46 -6.77 2.32
C ARG A 89 -13.96 -6.72 2.60
N GLN A 90 -14.81 -6.76 1.58
CA GLN A 90 -16.26 -6.81 1.78
C GLN A 90 -16.68 -8.12 2.49
N GLY A 91 -16.16 -9.26 2.05
CA GLY A 91 -16.44 -10.55 2.69
C GLY A 91 -15.98 -10.61 4.15
N LEU A 92 -14.82 -10.04 4.46
CA LEU A 92 -14.32 -9.91 5.83
C LEU A 92 -15.20 -9.00 6.69
N ALA A 93 -15.64 -7.86 6.14
CA ALA A 93 -16.52 -6.91 6.82
C ALA A 93 -17.85 -7.57 7.19
N GLN A 94 -18.46 -8.28 6.23
CA GLN A 94 -19.73 -9.00 6.40
C GLN A 94 -19.58 -10.14 7.41
N ALA A 95 -18.58 -11.00 7.24
CA ALA A 95 -18.37 -12.14 8.13
C ALA A 95 -18.02 -11.71 9.56
N GLY A 96 -17.20 -10.67 9.71
CA GLY A 96 -16.68 -10.21 10.99
C GLY A 96 -17.55 -9.19 11.71
N GLY A 97 -18.60 -8.66 11.07
CA GLY A 97 -19.41 -7.55 11.60
C GLY A 97 -18.55 -6.30 11.90
N LEU A 98 -17.58 -6.01 11.04
CA LEU A 98 -16.66 -4.88 11.18
C LEU A 98 -16.79 -3.96 9.97
N GLY A 99 -16.90 -2.65 10.22
CA GLY A 99 -16.77 -1.66 9.16
C GLY A 99 -15.32 -1.61 8.67
N LEU A 100 -15.08 -2.09 7.45
CA LEU A 100 -13.80 -1.94 6.77
C LEU A 100 -13.94 -0.85 5.71
N ALA A 101 -13.17 0.24 5.86
CA ALA A 101 -13.12 1.29 4.85
C ALA A 101 -12.61 0.75 3.51
N CYS A 102 -12.95 1.41 2.40
CA CYS A 102 -12.35 1.05 1.10
C CYS A 102 -10.89 1.51 1.06
N GLY A 103 -9.98 0.61 0.67
CA GLY A 103 -8.58 0.91 0.42
C GLY A 103 -8.34 1.32 -1.02
N VAL A 104 -7.21 1.96 -1.29
CA VAL A 104 -6.71 2.17 -2.65
C VAL A 104 -5.82 0.97 -2.98
N PRO A 105 -6.14 0.10 -3.95
CA PRO A 105 -5.23 -0.97 -4.35
C PRO A 105 -3.95 -0.37 -4.94
N HIS A 106 -2.80 -0.70 -4.36
CA HIS A 106 -1.52 -0.16 -4.79
C HIS A 106 -0.37 -1.06 -4.38
N VAL A 107 0.74 -0.97 -5.10
CA VAL A 107 2.05 -1.54 -4.70
C VAL A 107 3.03 -0.40 -4.45
N THR A 108 3.87 -0.53 -3.42
CA THR A 108 4.99 0.37 -3.19
C THR A 108 6.19 -0.03 -4.05
N LEU A 109 6.66 0.87 -4.90
CA LEU A 109 7.78 0.63 -5.82
C LEU A 109 9.10 1.18 -5.29
N TYR A 110 9.07 2.36 -4.67
CA TYR A 110 10.26 3.02 -4.11
C TYR A 110 9.96 3.60 -2.74
N VAL A 111 10.99 3.70 -1.89
CA VAL A 111 10.91 4.23 -0.54
C VAL A 111 12.11 5.12 -0.21
N ALA A 112 11.92 6.10 0.67
CA ALA A 112 13.00 6.82 1.34
C ALA A 112 12.63 7.10 2.80
N GLY A 113 13.62 7.13 3.69
CA GLY A 113 13.45 7.30 5.13
C GLY A 113 13.00 6.03 5.86
N ASP A 114 11.95 5.34 5.39
CA ASP A 114 11.48 4.08 5.97
C ASP A 114 11.45 2.94 4.94
N PRO A 115 12.23 1.85 5.12
CA PRO A 115 12.26 0.72 4.18
C PRO A 115 10.90 -0.02 4.07
N SER A 116 10.04 0.09 5.08
CA SER A 116 8.70 -0.50 5.05
C SER A 116 7.75 0.27 4.13
N GLY A 117 8.06 1.54 3.83
CA GLY A 117 7.18 2.47 3.13
C GLY A 117 6.04 3.00 4.00
N ILE A 118 5.04 3.62 3.36
CA ILE A 118 3.86 4.17 4.03
C ILE A 118 2.69 3.17 3.91
N GLY A 119 2.14 2.76 5.05
CA GLY A 119 0.92 1.94 5.07
C GLY A 119 -0.31 2.79 4.75
N VAL A 120 -1.08 2.36 3.74
CA VAL A 120 -2.28 3.06 3.26
C VAL A 120 -3.49 2.12 3.35
N PRO A 121 -4.12 1.99 4.53
CA PRO A 121 -5.20 1.04 4.77
C PRO A 121 -6.56 1.50 4.20
N ASP A 122 -6.72 2.79 3.91
CA ASP A 122 -7.96 3.42 3.45
C ASP A 122 -7.69 4.68 2.60
N ILE A 123 -8.75 5.16 1.92
CA ILE A 123 -8.71 6.37 1.08
C ILE A 123 -8.38 7.63 1.89
N ALA A 124 -8.79 7.72 3.15
CA ALA A 124 -8.50 8.89 3.98
C ALA A 124 -6.99 9.01 4.25
N THR A 125 -6.35 7.90 4.61
CA THR A 125 -4.90 7.82 4.79
C THR A 125 -4.16 8.10 3.49
N TYR A 126 -4.65 7.55 2.37
CA TYR A 126 -4.07 7.83 1.04
C TYR A 126 -4.04 9.34 0.77
N ARG A 127 -5.19 10.01 0.91
CA ARG A 127 -5.32 11.45 0.66
C ARG A 127 -4.45 12.28 1.59
N ALA A 128 -4.35 11.90 2.85
CA ALA A 128 -3.52 12.61 3.83
C ALA A 128 -2.02 12.50 3.52
N CYS A 129 -1.59 11.42 2.86
CA CYS A 129 -0.20 11.22 2.47
C CYS A 129 0.09 11.65 1.03
N PHE A 130 -0.92 11.94 0.22
CA PHE A 130 -0.76 12.22 -1.19
C PHE A 130 -0.05 13.55 -1.41
N VAL A 131 1.06 13.53 -2.16
CA VAL A 131 1.78 14.74 -2.55
C VAL A 131 1.39 15.13 -3.97
N ARG A 132 1.60 14.21 -4.93
CA ARG A 132 1.30 14.41 -6.35
C ARG A 132 1.27 13.10 -7.12
N GLU A 133 0.72 13.14 -8.33
CA GLU A 133 0.92 12.08 -9.31
C GLU A 133 2.37 12.08 -9.83
N ALA A 134 2.85 10.89 -10.18
CA ALA A 134 4.10 10.70 -10.90
C ALA A 134 3.83 10.01 -12.24
N THR A 135 4.65 10.33 -13.23
CA THR A 135 4.54 9.88 -14.61
C THR A 135 5.52 8.77 -14.88
N ALA A 136 5.19 7.85 -15.78
CA ALA A 136 6.10 6.78 -16.22
C ALA A 136 7.45 7.32 -16.76
N ALA A 137 7.47 8.56 -17.26
CA ALA A 137 8.69 9.20 -17.77
C ALA A 137 9.70 9.50 -16.65
N GLU A 138 9.22 9.87 -15.46
CA GLU A 138 10.09 10.13 -14.30
C GLU A 138 10.85 8.88 -13.83
N PHE A 139 10.31 7.67 -14.08
CA PHE A 139 10.98 6.39 -13.78
C PHE A 139 12.10 6.02 -14.77
N ARG A 140 12.19 6.74 -15.89
CA ARG A 140 13.23 6.53 -16.93
C ARG A 140 14.44 7.45 -16.73
N GLY A 141 14.37 8.39 -15.79
CA GLY A 141 15.40 9.40 -15.54
C GLY A 141 16.60 8.89 -14.75
N LEU A 142 17.69 8.65 -15.49
CA LEU A 142 19.11 8.78 -15.14
C LEU A 142 19.55 8.35 -13.72
N VAL A 143 20.12 7.15 -13.63
CA VAL A 143 21.29 6.91 -12.78
C VAL A 143 22.50 6.97 -13.70
N MET A 144 23.19 8.12 -13.75
CA MET A 144 24.63 8.13 -14.04
C MET A 144 25.37 7.94 -12.72
#